data_AF-A0A5B8MU88-F1
#
_entry.id   AF-A0A5B8MU88-F1
#
_cell.length_a   1.000
_cell.length_b   1.000
_cell.length_c   1.000
_cell.angle_alpha   90.00
_cell.angle_beta   90.00
_cell.angle_gamma   90.00
#
_symmetry.space_group_name_H-M   'P 1'
#
loop_
_entity.id
_entity.type
_entity.pdbx_description
1 polymer ?
#
loop_
_entity_poly.entity_id
_entity_poly.type
_entity_poly.pdbx_seq_one_letter_code
_entity_poly.pdbx_strand_id
1 'polypeptide(L)'
;MASTEVANVPDDKNAAAAAPVSLGKGAWDCDNNCEIPPDKEAEVFEEIATMDFPYEGIPTIPPRKNMTHMAFFCNGCRYRVEAYPDWTGKQVAEALWRGGIERANNPNGNTPGMKGAGDVALIYAGQVMDHGKKLQDYNVPPGCKVMIAIEKAKLKPGAKPDPDSAYWN
;
A
#
# COMPACT_ATOMS: atom_id res chain seq x y z
N MET A 1 54.98 -16.55 -33.63
CA MET A 1 53.50 -16.60 -33.65
C MET A 1 53.03 -17.12 -32.30
N ALA A 2 52.42 -16.26 -31.50
CA ALA A 2 51.69 -16.65 -30.29
C ALA A 2 50.46 -15.72 -30.25
N SER A 3 49.30 -16.27 -30.61
CA SER A 3 48.02 -15.55 -30.57
C SER A 3 47.55 -15.45 -29.13
N THR A 4 47.32 -14.24 -28.64
CA THR A 4 46.66 -13.98 -27.37
C THR A 4 45.16 -13.81 -27.66
N GLU A 5 44.35 -14.73 -27.16
CA GLU A 5 42.89 -14.66 -27.24
C GLU A 5 42.40 -13.57 -26.27
N VAL A 6 41.78 -12.51 -26.81
CA VAL A 6 41.14 -11.47 -26.01
C VAL A 6 39.74 -11.96 -25.67
N ALA A 7 39.49 -12.26 -24.39
CA ALA A 7 38.17 -12.64 -23.93
C ALA A 7 37.17 -11.50 -24.16
N ASN A 8 36.16 -11.77 -24.96
CA ASN A 8 35.07 -10.86 -25.28
C ASN A 8 34.12 -10.82 -24.07
N VAL A 9 34.15 -9.75 -23.29
CA VAL A 9 33.16 -9.52 -22.21
C VAL A 9 31.91 -8.95 -22.87
N PRO A 10 30.75 -9.63 -22.80
CA PRO A 10 29.52 -9.06 -23.30
C PRO A 10 29.11 -7.88 -22.42
N ASP A 11 28.86 -6.73 -23.05
CA ASP A 11 28.22 -5.57 -22.45
C ASP A 11 26.88 -5.99 -21.81
N ASP A 12 26.85 -6.02 -20.47
CA ASP A 12 25.62 -6.10 -19.68
C ASP A 12 24.85 -4.78 -19.79
N LYS A 13 24.30 -4.51 -20.98
CA LYS A 13 23.15 -3.61 -21.14
C LYS A 13 21.88 -4.41 -20.90
N ASN A 14 21.77 -4.97 -19.69
CA ASN A 14 20.47 -5.36 -19.19
C ASN A 14 19.85 -4.11 -18.57
N ALA A 15 19.16 -3.33 -19.40
CA ALA A 15 18.18 -2.38 -18.91
C ALA A 15 17.26 -3.19 -17.98
N ALA A 16 17.40 -2.96 -16.67
CA ALA A 16 16.60 -3.62 -15.66
C ALA A 16 15.15 -3.30 -15.98
N ALA A 17 14.48 -4.22 -16.68
CA ALA A 17 13.04 -4.28 -16.69
C ALA A 17 12.65 -4.32 -15.22
N ALA A 18 11.92 -3.30 -14.76
CA ALA A 18 11.36 -3.25 -13.42
C ALA A 18 10.73 -4.62 -13.16
N ALA A 19 11.29 -5.34 -12.18
CA ALA A 19 10.78 -6.64 -11.82
C ALA A 19 9.28 -6.48 -11.57
N PRO A 20 8.42 -7.40 -12.04
CA PRO A 20 7.02 -7.33 -11.70
C PRO A 20 6.94 -7.30 -10.18
N VAL A 21 6.44 -6.18 -9.65
CA VAL A 21 6.06 -6.02 -8.24
C VAL A 21 5.47 -7.34 -7.82
N SER A 22 5.94 -7.92 -6.72
CA SER A 22 5.30 -9.11 -6.16
C SER A 22 3.88 -8.66 -5.74
N LEU A 23 2.91 -8.72 -6.66
CA LEU A 23 1.57 -8.16 -6.53
C LEU A 23 0.90 -8.82 -5.31
N GLY A 24 0.90 -8.09 -4.19
CA GLY A 24 0.42 -8.57 -2.88
C GLY A 24 1.41 -8.45 -1.72
N LYS A 25 2.64 -7.93 -1.95
CA LYS A 25 3.63 -7.56 -0.93
C LYS A 25 4.35 -6.28 -1.34
N GLY A 26 4.67 -5.40 -0.39
CA GLY A 26 5.44 -4.17 -0.61
C GLY A 26 4.61 -2.89 -0.54
N ALA A 27 5.19 -1.77 -0.97
CA ALA A 27 4.57 -0.44 -0.84
C ALA A 27 4.48 0.32 -2.17
N TRP A 28 3.47 1.20 -2.27
CA TRP A 28 3.17 1.94 -3.48
C TRP A 28 2.85 3.41 -3.17
N ASP A 29 3.41 4.32 -3.97
CA ASP A 29 3.08 5.74 -3.95
C ASP A 29 2.00 6.02 -5.00
N CYS A 30 0.76 6.22 -4.53
CA CYS A 30 -0.38 6.48 -5.40
C CYS A 30 -0.29 7.82 -6.13
N ASP A 31 0.39 8.80 -5.53
CA ASP A 31 0.45 10.17 -6.06
C ASP A 31 1.43 10.24 -7.24
N ASN A 32 2.55 9.52 -7.13
CA ASN A 32 3.58 9.43 -8.16
C ASN A 32 3.43 8.20 -9.09
N ASN A 33 2.48 7.32 -8.77
CA ASN A 33 2.21 6.09 -9.50
C ASN A 33 3.47 5.20 -9.68
N CYS A 34 4.18 4.97 -8.59
CA CYS A 34 5.38 4.14 -8.56
C CYS A 34 5.45 3.25 -7.32
N GLU A 35 6.23 2.18 -7.43
CA GLU A 35 6.60 1.36 -6.28
C GLU A 35 7.51 2.16 -5.33
N ILE A 36 7.30 2.00 -4.03
CA ILE A 36 8.23 2.48 -3.01
C ILE A 36 9.22 1.33 -2.76
N PRO A 37 10.52 1.51 -3.03
CA PRO A 37 11.51 0.46 -2.80
C PRO A 37 11.55 0.01 -1.33
N PRO A 38 11.81 -1.29 -1.04
CA PRO A 38 11.83 -1.80 0.33
C PRO A 38 12.78 -1.06 1.28
N ASP A 39 13.94 -0.61 0.80
CA ASP A 39 14.91 0.17 1.57
C ASP A 39 14.46 1.62 1.85
N LYS A 40 13.40 2.08 1.17
CA LYS A 40 12.80 3.41 1.31
C LYS A 40 11.49 3.41 2.08
N GLU A 41 10.87 2.26 2.32
CA GLU A 41 9.58 2.18 3.01
C GLU A 41 9.61 2.87 4.39
N ALA A 42 10.61 2.56 5.23
CA ALA A 42 10.72 3.14 6.56
C ALA A 42 10.87 4.67 6.51
N GLU A 43 11.58 5.21 5.52
CA GLU A 43 11.73 6.64 5.31
C GLU A 43 10.39 7.28 4.91
N VAL A 44 9.74 6.72 3.88
CA VAL A 44 8.48 7.25 3.32
C VAL A 44 7.32 7.18 4.33
N PHE A 45 7.25 6.12 5.13
CA PHE A 45 6.23 5.96 6.17
C PHE A 45 6.62 6.57 7.53
N GLU A 46 7.76 7.27 7.62
CA GLU A 46 8.28 7.88 8.86
C GLU A 46 8.36 6.87 10.02
N GLU A 47 8.87 5.68 9.74
CA GLU A 47 8.98 4.54 10.67
C GLU A 47 10.44 4.21 11.02
N ILE A 48 11.36 5.12 10.74
CA ILE A 48 12.75 5.03 11.20
C ILE A 48 12.79 5.35 12.70
N ALA A 49 13.18 4.36 13.49
CA ALA A 49 13.39 4.55 14.92
C ALA A 49 14.63 5.43 15.17
N THR A 50 14.51 6.40 16.08
CA THR A 50 15.59 7.30 16.47
C THR A 50 15.72 7.36 18.00
N MET A 51 16.83 7.95 18.46
CA MET A 51 17.07 8.21 19.89
C MET A 51 16.52 9.58 20.33
N ASP A 52 15.68 10.23 19.54
CA ASP A 52 15.16 11.57 19.87
C ASP A 52 14.09 11.51 20.96
N PHE A 53 13.34 10.40 21.04
CA PHE A 53 12.24 10.18 22.00
C PHE A 53 12.31 8.80 22.66
N PRO A 54 13.46 8.41 23.25
CA PRO A 54 13.68 7.03 23.67
C PRO A 54 12.71 6.61 24.78
N TYR A 55 12.25 5.37 24.72
CA TYR A 55 11.46 4.74 25.78
C TYR A 55 12.30 3.65 26.45
N GLU A 56 12.60 3.80 27.73
CA GLU A 56 13.45 2.86 28.49
C GLU A 56 14.83 2.60 27.83
N GLY A 57 15.39 3.62 27.16
CA GLY A 57 16.67 3.51 26.45
C GLY A 57 16.59 2.84 25.08
N ILE A 58 15.38 2.48 24.62
CA ILE A 58 15.13 1.88 23.31
C ILE A 58 14.78 3.00 22.31
N PRO A 59 15.39 3.02 21.10
CA PRO A 59 14.98 3.93 20.04
C PRO A 59 13.49 3.77 19.72
N THR A 60 12.78 4.88 19.53
CA THR A 60 11.36 4.86 19.14
C THR A 60 11.17 5.56 17.82
N ILE A 61 10.06 5.26 17.17
CA ILE A 61 9.63 6.03 16.01
C ILE A 61 9.17 7.42 16.50
N PRO A 62 9.75 8.53 15.98
CA PRO A 62 9.34 9.88 16.36
C PRO A 62 7.89 10.19 15.98
N PRO A 63 7.28 11.24 16.58
CA PRO A 63 6.00 11.75 16.11
C PRO A 63 6.03 12.09 14.61
N ARG A 64 4.95 11.73 13.92
CA ARG A 64 4.78 11.98 12.48
C ARG A 64 4.83 13.48 12.16
N LYS A 65 5.46 13.82 11.04
CA LYS A 65 5.54 15.18 10.49
C LYS A 65 4.66 15.34 9.24
N ASN A 66 4.51 14.27 8.44
CA ASN A 66 3.64 14.31 7.26
C ASN A 66 2.17 14.11 7.67
N MET A 67 1.40 15.19 7.59
CA MET A 67 -0.04 15.20 7.89
C MET A 67 -0.92 15.14 6.65
N THR A 68 -0.34 15.20 5.44
CA THR A 68 -1.07 15.26 4.17
C THR A 68 -1.22 13.91 3.49
N HIS A 69 -0.38 12.93 3.85
CA HIS A 69 -0.43 11.59 3.27
C HIS A 69 -0.89 10.55 4.27
N MET A 70 -1.90 9.79 3.86
CA MET A 70 -2.40 8.65 4.62
C MET A 70 -1.86 7.34 4.03
N ALA A 71 -1.84 6.28 4.83
CA ALA A 71 -1.44 4.95 4.38
C ALA A 71 -2.55 3.91 4.59
N PHE A 72 -2.79 3.12 3.55
CA PHE A 72 -3.83 2.10 3.47
C PHE A 72 -3.23 0.74 3.14
N PHE A 73 -3.58 -0.29 3.92
CA PHE A 73 -3.27 -1.67 3.59
C PHE A 73 -4.36 -2.26 2.72
N CYS A 74 -4.01 -2.83 1.57
CA CYS A 74 -4.95 -3.53 0.69
C CYS A 74 -4.26 -4.72 0.01
N ASN A 75 -4.85 -5.92 0.16
CA ASN A 75 -4.34 -7.18 -0.41
C ASN A 75 -2.82 -7.41 -0.16
N GLY A 76 -2.30 -7.01 1.00
CA GLY A 76 -0.90 -7.18 1.37
C GLY A 76 0.07 -6.12 0.83
N CYS A 77 -0.41 -5.15 0.06
CA CYS A 77 0.35 -3.96 -0.30
C CYS A 77 -0.03 -2.77 0.59
N ARG A 78 0.94 -1.88 0.88
CA ARG A 78 0.74 -0.62 1.60
C ARG A 78 0.77 0.55 0.63
N TYR A 79 -0.36 1.24 0.50
CA TYR A 79 -0.51 2.38 -0.39
C TYR A 79 -0.36 3.67 0.41
N ARG A 80 0.48 4.59 -0.07
CA ARG A 80 0.56 5.97 0.38
C ARG A 80 -0.20 6.84 -0.62
N VAL A 81 -1.05 7.72 -0.13
CA VAL A 81 -1.82 8.64 -0.97
C VAL A 81 -2.05 9.96 -0.24
N GLU A 82 -2.02 11.06 -0.98
CA GLU A 82 -2.47 12.35 -0.48
C GLU A 82 -3.97 12.30 -0.18
N ALA A 83 -4.35 12.54 1.09
CA ALA A 83 -5.74 12.52 1.53
C ALA A 83 -5.91 13.33 2.80
N TYR A 84 -7.07 13.96 2.94
CA TYR A 84 -7.37 14.89 4.02
C TYR A 84 -8.62 14.46 4.79
N PRO A 85 -8.73 14.74 6.10
CA PRO A 85 -9.89 14.30 6.90
C PRO A 85 -11.25 14.81 6.39
N ASP A 86 -11.28 15.92 5.66
CA ASP A 86 -12.50 16.48 5.09
C ASP A 86 -12.92 15.82 3.76
N TRP A 87 -12.09 14.93 3.21
CA TRP A 87 -12.44 14.11 2.04
C TRP A 87 -13.45 13.03 2.41
N THR A 88 -14.28 12.72 1.43
CA THR A 88 -15.21 11.59 1.49
C THR A 88 -14.50 10.26 1.27
N GLY A 89 -15.07 9.17 1.80
CA GLY A 89 -14.56 7.83 1.53
C GLY A 89 -14.48 7.50 0.03
N LYS A 90 -15.40 8.06 -0.78
CA LYS A 90 -15.36 7.93 -2.25
C LYS A 90 -14.12 8.56 -2.86
N GLN A 91 -13.78 9.79 -2.49
CA GLN A 91 -12.61 10.50 -3.03
C GLN A 91 -11.31 9.72 -2.77
N VAL A 92 -11.17 9.19 -1.54
CA VAL A 92 -10.01 8.36 -1.19
C VAL A 92 -9.99 7.05 -1.96
N ALA A 93 -11.12 6.35 -2.06
CA ALA A 93 -11.20 5.11 -2.83
C ALA A 93 -10.83 5.33 -4.31
N GLU A 94 -11.24 6.45 -4.90
CA GLU A 94 -10.88 6.83 -6.27
C GLU A 94 -9.38 7.12 -6.42
N ALA A 95 -8.79 7.84 -5.46
CA ALA A 95 -7.36 8.14 -5.45
C ALA A 95 -6.52 6.86 -5.32
N LEU A 96 -6.87 5.96 -4.40
CA LEU A 96 -6.21 4.66 -4.23
C LEU A 96 -6.33 3.78 -5.47
N TRP A 97 -7.54 3.71 -6.06
CA TRP A 97 -7.80 2.90 -7.25
C TRP A 97 -6.91 3.32 -8.42
N ARG A 98 -7.01 4.60 -8.81
CA ARG A 98 -6.26 5.16 -9.94
C ARG A 98 -4.76 5.20 -9.67
N GLY A 99 -4.38 5.46 -8.42
CA GLY A 99 -3.00 5.63 -8.01
C GLY A 99 -2.22 4.33 -7.95
N GLY A 100 -2.84 3.19 -7.63
CA GLY A 100 -2.10 1.93 -7.54
C GLY A 100 -2.92 0.64 -7.49
N ILE A 101 -4.08 0.63 -6.82
CA ILE A 101 -4.82 -0.63 -6.60
C ILE A 101 -5.22 -1.29 -7.93
N GLU A 102 -5.62 -0.53 -8.94
CA GLU A 102 -6.01 -1.09 -10.25
C GLU A 102 -4.91 -1.97 -10.87
N ARG A 103 -3.63 -1.58 -10.69
CA ARG A 103 -2.46 -2.30 -11.23
C ARG A 103 -2.12 -3.53 -10.41
N ALA A 104 -2.32 -3.46 -9.11
CA ALA A 104 -2.07 -4.55 -8.17
C ALA A 104 -3.23 -5.54 -8.08
N ASN A 105 -4.39 -5.20 -8.63
CA ASN A 105 -5.59 -6.00 -8.52
C ASN A 105 -5.47 -7.28 -9.36
N ASN A 106 -5.54 -8.42 -8.70
CA ASN A 106 -5.65 -9.72 -9.35
C ASN A 106 -7.13 -10.15 -9.34
N PRO A 107 -7.82 -10.18 -10.49
CA PRO A 107 -9.24 -10.52 -10.55
C PRO A 107 -9.53 -12.01 -10.32
N ASN A 108 -8.51 -12.89 -10.28
CA ASN A 108 -8.67 -14.35 -10.25
C ASN A 108 -8.83 -14.92 -8.83
N GLY A 109 -9.61 -14.27 -7.97
CA GLY A 109 -9.89 -14.74 -6.60
C GLY A 109 -11.19 -15.53 -6.46
N ASN A 110 -11.47 -16.00 -5.24
CA ASN A 110 -12.76 -16.61 -4.86
C ASN A 110 -13.93 -15.62 -4.71
N THR A 111 -13.68 -14.35 -5.03
CA THR A 111 -14.65 -13.25 -5.03
C THR A 111 -14.69 -12.59 -6.41
N PRO A 112 -15.69 -11.74 -6.73
CA PRO A 112 -15.74 -11.04 -8.01
C PRO A 112 -14.52 -10.14 -8.31
N GLY A 113 -13.67 -9.88 -7.32
CA GLY A 113 -12.57 -8.94 -7.38
C GLY A 113 -13.06 -7.49 -7.29
N MET A 114 -12.14 -6.57 -7.05
CA MET A 114 -12.43 -5.15 -7.22
C MET A 114 -12.38 -4.82 -8.72
N LYS A 115 -13.40 -4.15 -9.27
CA LYS A 115 -13.45 -3.74 -10.69
C LYS A 115 -13.36 -2.23 -10.87
N GLY A 116 -13.43 -1.50 -9.78
CA GLY A 116 -13.30 -0.04 -9.73
C GLY A 116 -13.24 0.45 -8.29
N ALA A 117 -13.03 1.76 -8.14
CA ALA A 117 -13.06 2.44 -6.84
C ALA A 117 -14.35 2.17 -6.03
N GLY A 118 -15.48 1.96 -6.72
CA GLY A 118 -16.75 1.62 -6.11
C GLY A 118 -16.74 0.31 -5.31
N ASP A 119 -15.82 -0.61 -5.61
CA ASP A 119 -15.68 -1.89 -4.93
C ASP A 119 -14.68 -1.85 -3.75
N VAL A 120 -14.02 -0.71 -3.52
CA VAL A 120 -13.07 -0.52 -2.42
C VAL A 120 -13.84 -0.04 -1.17
N ALA A 121 -13.87 -0.85 -0.12
CA ALA A 121 -14.30 -0.43 1.22
C ALA A 121 -13.09 0.09 2.00
N LEU A 122 -13.29 1.17 2.75
CA LEU A 122 -12.30 1.72 3.67
C LEU A 122 -12.71 1.39 5.10
N ILE A 123 -11.74 1.03 5.94
CA ILE A 123 -11.95 0.67 7.34
C ILE A 123 -10.95 1.42 8.20
N TYR A 124 -11.44 2.01 9.30
CA TYR A 124 -10.64 2.59 10.36
C TYR A 124 -11.24 2.23 11.72
N ALA A 125 -10.41 1.87 12.68
CA ALA A 125 -10.84 1.50 14.04
C ALA A 125 -12.01 0.48 14.05
N GLY A 126 -12.01 -0.48 13.11
CA GLY A 126 -13.05 -1.50 12.96
C GLY A 126 -14.36 -1.03 12.29
N GLN A 127 -14.46 0.25 11.91
CA GLN A 127 -15.65 0.81 11.27
C GLN A 127 -15.48 0.85 9.75
N VAL A 128 -16.43 0.26 9.03
CA VAL A 128 -16.52 0.37 7.56
C VAL A 128 -17.08 1.75 7.21
N MET A 129 -16.37 2.48 6.34
CA MET A 129 -16.74 3.83 5.95
C MET A 129 -17.75 3.84 4.81
N ASP A 130 -18.76 4.71 4.94
CA ASP A 130 -19.66 5.06 3.86
C ASP A 130 -18.94 6.01 2.89
N HIS A 131 -19.06 5.73 1.59
CA HIS A 131 -18.41 6.51 0.54
C HIS A 131 -18.88 7.97 0.49
N GLY A 132 -20.08 8.29 0.98
CA GLY A 132 -20.63 9.65 1.05
C GLY A 132 -20.26 10.42 2.33
N LYS A 133 -19.65 9.78 3.33
CA LYS A 133 -19.23 10.43 4.58
C LYS A 133 -17.76 10.82 4.56
N LYS A 134 -17.41 11.84 5.35
CA LYS A 134 -16.03 12.33 5.45
C LYS A 134 -15.22 11.48 6.42
N LEU A 135 -13.91 11.39 6.21
CA LEU A 135 -13.01 10.64 7.10
C LEU A 135 -13.04 11.18 8.54
N GLN A 136 -13.14 12.49 8.71
CA GLN A 136 -13.25 13.14 10.02
C GLN A 136 -14.52 12.73 10.80
N ASP A 137 -15.59 12.32 10.11
CA ASP A 137 -16.81 11.83 10.76
C ASP A 137 -16.56 10.48 11.47
N TYR A 138 -15.49 9.78 11.06
CA TYR A 138 -14.96 8.56 11.68
C TYR A 138 -13.76 8.83 12.61
N ASN A 139 -13.47 10.10 12.91
CA ASN A 139 -12.33 10.55 13.72
C ASN A 139 -10.96 10.13 13.15
N VAL A 140 -10.84 9.97 11.83
CA VAL A 140 -9.54 9.70 11.21
C VAL A 140 -8.65 10.93 11.36
N PRO A 141 -7.48 10.82 12.02
CA PRO A 141 -6.56 11.93 12.14
C PRO A 141 -5.85 12.22 10.81
N PRO A 142 -5.41 13.47 10.57
CA PRO A 142 -4.47 13.78 9.48
C PRO A 142 -3.26 12.84 9.49
N GLY A 143 -2.78 12.45 8.32
CA GLY A 143 -1.59 11.60 8.20
C GLY A 143 -1.74 10.17 8.76
N CYS A 144 -2.96 9.65 8.94
CA CYS A 144 -3.18 8.30 9.46
C CYS A 144 -2.53 7.23 8.58
N LYS A 145 -1.72 6.33 9.16
CA LYS A 145 -0.95 5.30 8.42
C LYS A 145 -1.38 3.85 8.65
N VAL A 146 -2.52 3.65 9.32
CA VAL A 146 -3.03 2.33 9.75
C VAL A 146 -4.46 2.07 9.24
N MET A 147 -4.79 2.63 8.08
CA MET A 147 -6.09 2.43 7.45
C MET A 147 -6.11 1.12 6.67
N ILE A 148 -7.29 0.53 6.50
CA ILE A 148 -7.47 -0.68 5.67
C ILE A 148 -8.34 -0.31 4.47
N ALA A 149 -7.95 -0.79 3.30
CA ALA A 149 -8.78 -0.85 2.11
C ALA A 149 -8.98 -2.32 1.73
N ILE A 150 -10.22 -2.71 1.42
CA ILE A 150 -10.57 -4.10 1.12
C ILE A 150 -11.68 -4.17 0.08
N GLU A 151 -11.72 -5.25 -0.67
CA GLU A 151 -12.84 -5.54 -1.57
C GLU A 151 -14.17 -5.65 -0.78
N LYS A 152 -15.16 -4.82 -1.14
CA LYS A 152 -16.50 -4.80 -0.52
C LYS A 152 -17.19 -6.16 -0.52
N ALA A 153 -16.99 -6.98 -1.56
CA ALA A 153 -17.61 -8.30 -1.64
C ALA A 153 -17.15 -9.24 -0.51
N LYS A 154 -15.94 -9.07 0.01
CA LYS A 154 -15.40 -9.83 1.17
C LYS A 154 -16.10 -9.50 2.48
N LEU A 155 -16.82 -8.38 2.56
CA LEU A 155 -17.55 -7.94 3.75
C LEU A 155 -18.99 -8.43 3.80
N LYS A 156 -19.48 -9.09 2.74
CA LYS A 156 -20.88 -9.54 2.68
C LYS A 156 -21.09 -10.76 3.61
N PRO A 157 -22.24 -10.85 4.30
CA PRO A 157 -22.59 -12.04 5.07
C PRO A 157 -22.52 -13.30 4.21
N GLY A 158 -21.86 -14.35 4.73
CA GLY A 158 -21.67 -15.61 4.01
C GLY A 158 -20.51 -15.64 3.01
N ALA A 159 -19.78 -14.52 2.82
CA ALA A 159 -18.48 -14.57 2.16
C ALA A 159 -17.55 -15.48 2.99
N LYS A 160 -17.21 -16.64 2.44
CA LYS A 160 -16.27 -17.55 3.08
C LYS A 160 -14.86 -17.01 2.82
N PRO A 161 -14.01 -16.86 3.86
CA PRO A 161 -12.60 -16.63 3.61
C PRO A 161 -12.07 -17.76 2.73
N ASP A 162 -11.11 -17.44 1.87
CA ASP A 162 -10.44 -18.43 1.04
C ASP A 162 -9.85 -19.52 1.96
N PRO A 163 -10.29 -20.79 1.84
CA PRO A 163 -9.81 -21.88 2.68
C PRO A 163 -8.29 -22.05 2.61
N ASP A 164 -7.69 -21.68 1.48
CA ASP A 164 -6.25 -21.76 1.23
C ASP A 164 -5.53 -20.43 1.47
N SER A 165 -6.20 -19.43 2.06
CA SER A 165 -5.54 -18.18 2.44
C SER A 165 -4.42 -18.47 3.41
N ALA A 166 -3.21 -18.02 3.09
CA ALA A 166 -2.04 -18.08 3.97
C ALA A 166 -2.25 -17.38 5.35
N TYR A 167 -3.38 -16.70 5.56
CA TYR A 167 -3.80 -16.18 6.86
C TYR A 167 -4.32 -17.27 7.82
N TRP A 168 -4.72 -18.44 7.33
CA TRP A 168 -5.28 -19.54 8.13
C TRP A 168 -4.34 -20.74 8.32
N ASN A 169 -3.17 -20.73 7.68
CA ASN A 169 -2.14 -21.77 7.81
C ASN A 169 -0.93 -21.25 8.59
#